data_AF-A0AAV0G6F9-F1
#
_entry.id   AF-A0AAV0G6F9-F1
#
_cell.length_a   1.000
_cell.length_b   1.000
_cell.length_c   1.000
_cell.angle_alpha   90.00
_cell.angle_beta   90.00
_cell.angle_gamma   90.00
#
_symmetry.space_group_name_H-M   'P 1'
#
loop_
_entity.id
_entity.type
_entity.pdbx_description
1 polymer ?
#
loop_
_entity_poly.entity_id
_entity_poly.type
_entity_poly.pdbx_seq_one_letter_code
_entity_poly.pdbx_strand_id
1 'polypeptide(L)'
;MGMFILFESCEGLESVKLGGFSKVTDAGFSSILHSCRKRLKKLELRNAFFLSDLAFHNMKDVASSLVQLRLLSCNLLTSEALVDLSSFRNLEVLELSGCRSIANPCLRYISSLSTLTSLSLAGADITDEGLAVLGRGRSAITHLSLKGCKRVSEKGIHKLFQGEGKIGHGLVFLDISYIPGISDAAVDTIASSAKELTDLCMRSCYFVTNAAVEMLAVAATSKGRLNDGSTLLRRLDLCHCMGLSSNGFTEIFDNALFRGLQWIGIGFTALESRKDYFDGICESRPWLTVCFDGCELGCYDGWQFHV
;
A
#
# COMPACT_ATOMS: atom_id res chain seq x y z
N MET A 1 24.11 -9.78 -24.74
CA MET A 1 25.52 -9.88 -24.32
C MET A 1 25.88 -8.90 -23.21
N GLY A 2 25.56 -7.60 -23.30
CA GLY A 2 25.99 -6.60 -22.30
C GLY A 2 25.68 -6.94 -20.83
N MET A 3 24.43 -7.30 -20.48
CA MET A 3 24.11 -7.66 -19.09
C MET A 3 24.77 -8.97 -18.63
N PHE A 4 24.84 -9.99 -19.49
CA PHE A 4 25.49 -11.24 -19.13
C PHE A 4 26.94 -11.00 -18.70
N ILE A 5 27.71 -10.23 -19.49
CA ILE A 5 29.11 -9.90 -19.21
C ILE A 5 29.24 -9.04 -17.94
N LEU A 6 28.33 -8.09 -17.73
CA LEU A 6 28.36 -7.23 -16.54
C LEU A 6 28.21 -8.01 -15.23
N PHE A 7 27.44 -9.10 -15.23
CA PHE A 7 27.10 -9.84 -14.01
C PHE A 7 27.84 -11.17 -13.86
N GLU A 8 28.59 -11.62 -14.86
CA GLU A 8 29.34 -12.89 -14.83
C GLU A 8 30.34 -12.98 -13.66
N SER A 9 30.86 -11.83 -13.17
CA SER A 9 31.81 -11.76 -12.05
C SER A 9 31.23 -11.14 -10.77
N CYS A 10 29.91 -10.92 -10.70
CA CYS A 10 29.27 -10.16 -9.62
C CYS A 10 28.64 -11.03 -8.52
N GLU A 11 29.35 -12.07 -8.05
CA GLU A 11 28.84 -13.00 -7.03
C GLU A 11 28.60 -12.34 -5.65
N GLY A 12 29.22 -11.17 -5.41
CA GLY A 12 29.14 -10.42 -4.17
C GLY A 12 27.97 -9.43 -4.06
N LEU A 13 27.20 -9.22 -5.13
CA LEU A 13 26.15 -8.21 -5.13
C LEU A 13 24.98 -8.58 -4.22
N GLU A 14 24.66 -7.66 -3.30
CA GLU A 14 23.53 -7.81 -2.38
C GLU A 14 22.29 -7.01 -2.81
N SER A 15 22.46 -5.98 -3.65
CA SER A 15 21.37 -5.10 -4.07
C SER A 15 21.54 -4.71 -5.54
N VAL A 16 20.51 -4.98 -6.34
CA VAL A 16 20.45 -4.63 -7.75
C VAL A 16 19.20 -3.81 -8.01
N LYS A 17 19.38 -2.61 -8.59
CA LYS A 17 18.28 -1.74 -9.04
C LYS A 17 18.49 -1.38 -10.50
N LEU A 18 17.53 -1.73 -11.33
CA LEU A 18 17.57 -1.55 -12.78
C LEU A 18 16.27 -0.88 -13.23
N GLY A 19 16.39 0.22 -13.98
CA GLY A 19 15.24 0.99 -14.43
C GLY A 19 15.42 1.52 -15.84
N GLY A 20 14.36 1.49 -16.65
CA GLY A 20 14.36 2.12 -17.98
C GLY A 20 15.06 1.31 -19.08
N PHE A 21 15.40 0.05 -18.83
CA PHE A 21 15.98 -0.84 -19.84
C PHE A 21 14.90 -1.43 -20.74
N SER A 22 14.52 -0.68 -21.78
CA SER A 22 13.50 -1.09 -22.75
C SER A 22 13.93 -2.19 -23.72
N LYS A 23 15.16 -2.73 -23.63
CA LYS A 23 15.66 -3.75 -24.57
C LYS A 23 16.22 -5.00 -23.88
N VAL A 24 16.16 -5.07 -22.55
CA VAL A 24 16.62 -6.26 -21.81
C VAL A 24 15.51 -7.30 -21.82
N THR A 25 15.84 -8.49 -22.29
CA THR A 25 14.93 -9.66 -22.34
C THR A 25 15.12 -10.54 -21.11
N ASP A 26 14.26 -11.54 -20.96
CA ASP A 26 14.30 -12.51 -19.85
C ASP A 26 15.68 -13.12 -19.62
N ALA A 27 16.40 -13.48 -20.68
CA ALA A 27 17.76 -14.02 -20.56
C ALA A 27 18.74 -13.08 -19.83
N GLY A 28 18.59 -11.76 -20.01
CA GLY A 28 19.37 -10.77 -19.29
C GLY A 28 19.05 -10.75 -17.80
N PHE A 29 17.77 -10.74 -17.45
CA PHE A 29 17.34 -10.77 -16.05
C PHE A 29 17.66 -12.10 -15.36
N SER A 30 17.45 -13.23 -16.02
CA SER A 30 17.84 -14.55 -15.51
C SER A 30 19.35 -14.66 -15.28
N SER A 31 20.18 -14.03 -16.13
CA SER A 31 21.64 -14.01 -15.90
C SER A 31 22.02 -13.29 -14.60
N ILE A 32 21.37 -12.16 -14.29
CA ILE A 32 21.59 -11.42 -13.03
C ILE A 32 21.21 -12.29 -11.83
N LEU A 33 20.03 -12.88 -11.89
CA LEU A 33 19.48 -13.74 -10.85
C LEU A 33 20.39 -14.94 -10.60
N HIS A 34 20.88 -15.57 -11.67
CA HIS A 34 21.78 -16.71 -11.59
C HIS A 34 23.15 -16.33 -11.00
N SER A 35 23.76 -15.24 -11.46
CA SER A 35 25.09 -14.82 -11.00
C SER A 35 25.10 -14.37 -9.53
N CYS A 36 24.04 -13.69 -9.08
CA CYS A 36 23.98 -13.12 -7.73
C CYS A 36 23.24 -14.00 -6.71
N ARG A 37 22.81 -15.22 -7.10
CA ARG A 37 21.86 -16.06 -6.34
C ARG A 37 22.19 -16.29 -4.85
N LYS A 38 23.48 -16.34 -4.50
CA LYS A 38 23.92 -16.63 -3.12
C LYS A 38 23.80 -15.44 -2.17
N ARG A 39 23.87 -14.20 -2.66
CA ARG A 39 23.97 -13.00 -1.81
C ARG A 39 22.97 -11.91 -2.13
N LEU A 40 22.20 -12.03 -3.22
CA LEU A 40 21.22 -11.03 -3.62
C LEU A 40 20.09 -10.92 -2.58
N LYS A 41 20.07 -9.81 -1.85
CA LYS A 41 19.04 -9.48 -0.85
C LYS A 41 17.95 -8.59 -1.43
N LYS A 42 18.29 -7.69 -2.36
CA LYS A 42 17.35 -6.71 -2.91
C LYS A 42 17.40 -6.69 -4.43
N LEU A 43 16.25 -6.86 -5.05
CA LEU A 43 16.09 -6.73 -6.50
C LEU A 43 14.97 -5.74 -6.80
N GLU A 44 15.29 -4.68 -7.52
CA GLU A 44 14.33 -3.71 -8.05
C GLU A 44 14.45 -3.62 -9.57
N LEU A 45 13.38 -3.95 -10.28
CA LEU A 45 13.25 -3.82 -11.72
C LEU A 45 12.12 -2.83 -12.02
N ARG A 46 12.42 -1.76 -12.78
CA ARG A 46 11.45 -0.73 -13.16
C ARG A 46 11.35 -0.58 -14.67
N ASN A 47 10.12 -0.49 -15.18
CA ASN A 47 9.83 -0.28 -16.60
C ASN A 47 10.49 -1.37 -17.48
N ALA A 48 10.51 -2.61 -16.99
CA ALA A 48 11.03 -3.76 -17.72
C ALA A 48 9.94 -4.30 -18.67
N PHE A 49 9.69 -3.58 -19.76
CA PHE A 49 8.55 -3.84 -20.64
C PHE A 49 8.62 -5.17 -21.42
N PHE A 50 9.79 -5.79 -21.50
CA PHE A 50 10.01 -7.10 -22.16
C PHE A 50 10.29 -8.23 -21.17
N LEU A 51 10.15 -7.98 -19.87
CA LEU A 51 10.29 -8.97 -18.82
C LEU A 51 9.00 -9.78 -18.70
N SER A 52 9.06 -11.05 -19.08
CA SER A 52 7.97 -12.02 -18.96
C SER A 52 8.19 -12.99 -17.81
N ASP A 53 7.21 -13.87 -17.58
CA ASP A 53 7.26 -14.88 -16.52
C ASP A 53 8.47 -15.82 -16.65
N LEU A 54 9.00 -15.99 -17.87
CA LEU A 54 10.17 -16.85 -18.13
C LEU A 54 11.42 -16.41 -17.36
N ALA A 55 11.57 -15.11 -17.08
CA ALA A 55 12.72 -14.59 -16.35
C ALA A 55 12.78 -15.11 -14.91
N PHE A 56 11.62 -15.45 -14.34
CA PHE A 56 11.45 -15.91 -12.96
C PHE A 56 11.26 -17.42 -12.84
N HIS A 57 11.50 -18.17 -13.93
CA HIS A 57 11.47 -19.62 -13.87
C HIS A 57 12.65 -20.15 -13.02
N ASN A 58 12.37 -21.08 -12.10
CA ASN A 58 13.36 -21.69 -11.20
C ASN A 58 14.05 -20.69 -10.24
N MET A 59 13.31 -19.76 -9.67
CA MET A 59 13.84 -18.75 -8.73
C MET A 59 14.24 -19.30 -7.35
N LYS A 60 14.12 -20.62 -7.14
CA LYS A 60 14.40 -21.30 -5.87
C LYS A 60 15.81 -21.04 -5.32
N ASP A 61 16.79 -20.88 -6.21
CA ASP A 61 18.17 -20.64 -5.80
C ASP A 61 18.37 -19.26 -5.16
N VAL A 62 17.60 -18.25 -5.62
CA VAL A 62 17.63 -16.87 -5.11
C VAL A 62 16.67 -16.69 -3.92
N ALA A 63 15.65 -17.55 -3.82
CA ALA A 63 14.59 -17.47 -2.82
C ALA A 63 15.10 -17.49 -1.37
N SER A 64 16.26 -18.12 -1.13
CA SER A 64 16.87 -18.21 0.21
C SER A 64 17.56 -16.92 0.67
N SER A 65 17.98 -16.06 -0.24
CA SER A 65 18.75 -14.84 0.06
C SER A 65 17.91 -13.56 -0.08
N LEU A 66 16.87 -13.58 -0.90
CA LEU A 66 16.10 -12.38 -1.22
C LEU A 66 15.19 -11.93 -0.06
N VAL A 67 15.34 -10.66 0.33
CA VAL A 67 14.57 -9.97 1.37
C VAL A 67 13.60 -8.97 0.77
N GLN A 68 13.95 -8.37 -0.38
CA GLN A 68 13.14 -7.37 -1.06
C GLN A 68 13.08 -7.63 -2.57
N LEU A 69 11.85 -7.73 -3.09
CA LEU A 69 11.56 -7.87 -4.51
C LEU A 69 10.62 -6.74 -4.95
N ARG A 70 11.08 -5.88 -5.85
CA ARG A 70 10.28 -4.79 -6.43
C ARG A 70 10.25 -4.93 -7.95
N LEU A 71 9.07 -5.16 -8.50
CA LEU A 71 8.81 -5.27 -9.93
C LEU A 71 7.80 -4.18 -10.28
N LEU A 72 8.29 -3.08 -10.86
CA LEU A 72 7.56 -1.85 -11.05
C LEU A 72 7.25 -1.65 -12.54
N SER A 73 5.95 -1.58 -12.88
CA SER A 73 5.48 -1.38 -14.26
C SER A 73 6.04 -2.43 -15.24
N CYS A 74 6.14 -3.68 -14.79
CA CYS A 74 6.53 -4.83 -15.61
C CYS A 74 5.28 -5.46 -16.24
N ASN A 75 4.81 -4.87 -17.34
CA ASN A 75 3.47 -5.11 -17.89
C ASN A 75 3.22 -6.53 -18.44
N LEU A 76 4.29 -7.26 -18.80
CA LEU A 76 4.20 -8.63 -19.32
C LEU A 76 4.25 -9.69 -18.22
N LEU A 77 4.46 -9.32 -16.96
CA LEU A 77 4.41 -10.25 -15.84
C LEU A 77 2.99 -10.59 -15.46
N THR A 78 2.70 -11.88 -15.37
CA THR A 78 1.45 -12.43 -14.88
C THR A 78 1.63 -13.09 -13.52
N SER A 79 0.53 -13.56 -12.93
CA SER A 79 0.58 -14.30 -11.67
C SER A 79 1.42 -15.59 -11.73
N GLU A 80 1.72 -16.12 -12.94
CA GLU A 80 2.55 -17.31 -13.11
C GLU A 80 4.03 -17.06 -12.76
N ALA A 81 4.54 -15.83 -12.95
CA ALA A 81 5.90 -15.45 -12.50
C ALA A 81 6.11 -15.62 -10.98
N LEU A 82 5.02 -15.65 -10.21
CA LEU A 82 5.04 -15.60 -8.75
C LEU A 82 4.80 -16.97 -8.09
N VAL A 83 4.68 -18.05 -8.86
CA VAL A 83 4.43 -19.40 -8.34
C VAL A 83 5.52 -19.84 -7.36
N ASP A 84 6.77 -19.52 -7.67
CA ASP A 84 7.92 -19.85 -6.83
C ASP A 84 8.05 -18.94 -5.59
N LEU A 85 7.26 -17.86 -5.45
CA LEU A 85 7.30 -16.98 -4.27
C LEU A 85 7.13 -17.77 -2.97
N SER A 86 6.34 -18.85 -3.00
CA SER A 86 6.18 -19.74 -1.85
C SER A 86 7.49 -20.34 -1.31
N SER A 87 8.61 -20.25 -2.04
CA SER A 87 9.94 -20.69 -1.59
C SER A 87 10.74 -19.58 -0.89
N PHE A 88 10.29 -18.33 -0.94
CA PHE A 88 11.04 -17.16 -0.47
C PHE A 88 10.83 -16.94 1.03
N ARG A 89 11.57 -17.70 1.85
CA ARG A 89 11.39 -17.73 3.31
C ARG A 89 11.78 -16.42 4.00
N ASN A 90 12.60 -15.60 3.38
CA ASN A 90 13.14 -14.37 3.96
C ASN A 90 12.56 -13.09 3.34
N LEU A 91 11.55 -13.20 2.46
CA LEU A 91 11.01 -12.05 1.75
C LEU A 91 10.13 -11.20 2.68
N GLU A 92 10.60 -9.98 2.96
CA GLU A 92 9.93 -9.01 3.82
C GLU A 92 9.16 -7.97 3.01
N VAL A 93 9.65 -7.62 1.82
CA VAL A 93 9.08 -6.57 0.95
C VAL A 93 8.80 -7.11 -0.45
N LEU A 94 7.53 -7.03 -0.87
CA LEU A 94 7.09 -7.35 -2.22
C LEU A 94 6.32 -6.17 -2.82
N GLU A 95 6.83 -5.61 -3.91
CA GLU A 95 6.18 -4.51 -4.62
C GLU A 95 5.93 -4.90 -6.07
N LEU A 96 4.66 -4.86 -6.49
CA LEU A 96 4.19 -5.21 -7.84
C LEU A 96 3.47 -4.03 -8.51
N SER A 97 3.79 -2.80 -8.07
CA SER A 97 3.13 -1.57 -8.50
C SER A 97 3.16 -1.41 -10.03
N GLY A 98 1.99 -1.29 -10.65
CA GLY A 98 1.83 -1.11 -12.09
C GLY A 98 1.93 -2.41 -12.93
N CYS A 99 2.09 -3.57 -12.30
CA CYS A 99 2.05 -4.86 -13.00
C CYS A 99 0.59 -5.30 -13.22
N ARG A 100 -0.02 -4.76 -14.27
CA ARG A 100 -1.48 -4.84 -14.53
C ARG A 100 -2.02 -6.26 -14.77
N SER A 101 -1.16 -7.20 -15.17
CA SER A 101 -1.56 -8.59 -15.45
C SER A 101 -1.41 -9.50 -14.22
N ILE A 102 -1.04 -8.96 -13.06
CA ILE A 102 -1.09 -9.66 -11.78
C ILE A 102 -2.54 -9.73 -11.30
N ALA A 103 -3.03 -10.96 -11.07
CA ALA A 103 -4.40 -11.25 -10.64
C ALA A 103 -4.44 -12.22 -9.43
N ASN A 104 -5.65 -12.52 -8.94
CA ASN A 104 -5.92 -13.34 -7.75
C ASN A 104 -5.06 -14.61 -7.56
N PRO A 105 -4.70 -15.40 -8.60
CA PRO A 105 -3.94 -16.63 -8.39
C PRO A 105 -2.60 -16.45 -7.67
N CYS A 106 -1.98 -15.28 -7.71
CA CYS A 106 -0.71 -15.04 -7.00
C CYS A 106 -0.89 -14.93 -5.48
N LEU A 107 -2.08 -14.53 -5.01
CA LEU A 107 -2.33 -14.22 -3.60
C LEU A 107 -2.24 -15.45 -2.71
N ARG A 108 -2.44 -16.67 -3.23
CA ARG A 108 -2.19 -17.91 -2.49
C ARG A 108 -0.71 -18.13 -2.16
N TYR A 109 0.19 -17.65 -3.02
CA TYR A 109 1.63 -17.74 -2.79
C TYR A 109 2.07 -16.63 -1.85
N ILE A 110 1.59 -15.40 -2.10
CA ILE A 110 1.89 -14.23 -1.27
C ILE A 110 1.42 -14.45 0.17
N SER A 111 0.20 -14.95 0.38
CA SER A 111 -0.38 -15.18 1.71
C SER A 111 0.33 -16.28 2.52
N SER A 112 1.19 -17.08 1.88
CA SER A 112 2.02 -18.10 2.52
C SER A 112 3.36 -17.56 3.06
N LEU A 113 3.74 -16.34 2.68
CA LEU A 113 4.99 -15.70 3.08
C LEU A 113 4.90 -15.19 4.51
N SER A 114 5.38 -15.97 5.48
CA SER A 114 5.27 -15.64 6.91
C SER A 114 6.11 -14.43 7.34
N THR A 115 7.15 -14.09 6.58
CA THR A 115 8.07 -12.96 6.83
C THR A 115 7.65 -11.68 6.11
N LEU A 116 6.67 -11.73 5.21
CA LEU A 116 6.25 -10.57 4.43
C LEU A 116 5.55 -9.54 5.34
N THR A 117 6.10 -8.33 5.37
CA THR A 117 5.61 -7.20 6.15
C THR A 117 5.11 -6.04 5.27
N SER A 118 5.66 -5.89 4.06
CA SER A 118 5.27 -4.84 3.12
C SER A 118 4.85 -5.43 1.78
N LEU A 119 3.61 -5.13 1.37
CA LEU A 119 3.03 -5.57 0.11
C LEU A 119 2.40 -4.39 -0.62
N SER A 120 2.79 -4.18 -1.87
CA SER A 120 2.07 -3.30 -2.78
C SER A 120 1.59 -4.06 -4.01
N LEU A 121 0.29 -3.99 -4.24
CA LEU A 121 -0.43 -4.52 -5.40
C LEU A 121 -1.02 -3.38 -6.23
N ALA A 122 -0.46 -2.17 -6.11
CA ALA A 122 -1.02 -0.98 -6.75
C ALA A 122 -1.23 -1.19 -8.27
N GLY A 123 -2.46 -1.02 -8.73
CA GLY A 123 -2.87 -1.18 -10.14
C GLY A 123 -2.93 -2.62 -10.65
N ALA A 124 -2.85 -3.63 -9.78
CA ALA A 124 -3.05 -5.04 -10.13
C ALA A 124 -4.55 -5.36 -10.34
N ASP A 125 -4.84 -6.44 -11.08
CA ASP A 125 -6.20 -6.93 -11.36
C ASP A 125 -6.72 -7.85 -10.24
N ILE A 126 -6.63 -7.39 -9.00
CA ILE A 126 -7.13 -8.09 -7.81
C ILE A 126 -8.60 -7.78 -7.59
N THR A 127 -9.36 -8.79 -7.11
CA THR A 127 -10.78 -8.64 -6.77
C THR A 127 -11.04 -8.90 -5.28
N ASP A 128 -12.29 -8.70 -4.85
CA ASP A 128 -12.75 -9.01 -3.49
C ASP A 128 -12.46 -10.46 -3.06
N GLU A 129 -12.51 -11.42 -3.98
CA GLU A 129 -12.16 -12.82 -3.69
C GLU A 129 -10.66 -13.00 -3.45
N GLY A 130 -9.83 -12.22 -4.16
CA GLY A 130 -8.40 -12.18 -3.90
C GLY A 130 -8.10 -11.68 -2.49
N LEU A 131 -8.76 -10.60 -2.08
CA LEU A 131 -8.60 -10.07 -0.72
C LEU A 131 -9.06 -11.04 0.38
N ALA A 132 -10.05 -11.89 0.11
CA ALA A 132 -10.42 -12.96 1.04
C ALA A 132 -9.27 -13.98 1.25
N VAL A 133 -8.54 -14.33 0.18
CA VAL A 133 -7.38 -15.21 0.27
C VAL A 133 -6.26 -14.54 1.07
N LEU A 134 -6.01 -13.25 0.82
CA LEU A 134 -5.00 -12.48 1.52
C LEU A 134 -5.33 -12.33 3.02
N GLY A 135 -6.59 -12.03 3.35
CA GLY A 135 -7.09 -11.88 4.73
C GLY A 135 -7.02 -13.16 5.56
N ARG A 136 -7.07 -14.34 4.94
CA ARG A 136 -6.86 -15.66 5.60
C ARG A 136 -5.39 -16.07 5.67
N GLY A 137 -4.49 -15.23 5.15
CA GLY A 137 -3.07 -15.49 5.05
C GLY A 137 -2.33 -15.48 6.39
N ARG A 138 -1.13 -16.08 6.38
CA ARG A 138 -0.23 -16.11 7.54
C ARG A 138 0.77 -14.95 7.56
N SER A 139 0.84 -14.18 6.48
CA SER A 139 1.70 -13.02 6.34
C SER A 139 1.32 -11.94 7.34
N ALA A 140 2.30 -11.48 8.13
CA ALA A 140 2.14 -10.40 9.09
C ALA A 140 2.34 -9.04 8.41
N ILE A 141 1.52 -8.77 7.38
CA ILE A 141 1.63 -7.55 6.58
C ILE A 141 1.25 -6.35 7.46
N THR A 142 2.19 -5.42 7.61
CA THR A 142 2.01 -4.15 8.31
C THR A 142 1.78 -2.99 7.35
N HIS A 143 2.25 -3.10 6.10
CA HIS A 143 2.07 -2.09 5.06
C HIS A 143 1.42 -2.71 3.82
N LEU A 144 0.22 -2.27 3.48
CA LEU A 144 -0.53 -2.75 2.32
C LEU A 144 -0.95 -1.59 1.42
N SER A 145 -0.59 -1.64 0.13
CA SER A 145 -1.17 -0.76 -0.90
C SER A 145 -1.98 -1.57 -1.91
N LEU A 146 -3.24 -1.18 -2.06
CA LEU A 146 -4.21 -1.64 -3.05
C LEU A 146 -4.58 -0.51 -4.03
N LYS A 147 -3.81 0.57 -4.05
CA LYS A 147 -4.05 1.77 -4.86
C LYS A 147 -4.41 1.42 -6.30
N GLY A 148 -5.58 1.85 -6.76
CA GLY A 148 -6.02 1.63 -8.15
C GLY A 148 -6.40 0.19 -8.50
N CYS A 149 -6.56 -0.72 -7.55
CA CYS A 149 -7.16 -2.05 -7.77
C CYS A 149 -8.67 -1.90 -8.05
N LYS A 150 -9.03 -1.61 -9.30
CA LYS A 150 -10.39 -1.16 -9.68
C LYS A 150 -11.52 -2.16 -9.43
N ARG A 151 -11.20 -3.45 -9.23
CA ARG A 151 -12.17 -4.53 -8.98
C ARG A 151 -12.28 -4.91 -7.51
N VAL A 152 -11.59 -4.18 -6.63
CA VAL A 152 -11.81 -4.21 -5.20
C VAL A 152 -12.95 -3.26 -4.86
N SER A 153 -13.79 -3.67 -3.93
CA SER A 153 -14.86 -2.87 -3.34
C SER A 153 -14.82 -2.95 -1.81
N GLU A 154 -15.74 -2.25 -1.14
CA GLU A 154 -15.99 -2.39 0.30
C GLU A 154 -16.17 -3.85 0.75
N LYS A 155 -16.71 -4.74 -0.10
CA LYS A 155 -16.83 -6.18 0.21
C LYS A 155 -15.46 -6.85 0.31
N GLY A 156 -14.51 -6.44 -0.51
CA GLY A 156 -13.13 -6.93 -0.45
C GLY A 156 -12.42 -6.46 0.80
N ILE A 157 -12.61 -5.20 1.20
CA ILE A 157 -12.08 -4.66 2.46
C ILE A 157 -12.68 -5.43 3.66
N HIS A 158 -13.99 -5.68 3.64
CA HIS A 158 -14.65 -6.52 4.64
C HIS A 158 -14.04 -7.93 4.73
N LYS A 159 -13.85 -8.59 3.59
CA LYS A 159 -13.23 -9.93 3.51
C LYS A 159 -11.77 -9.94 3.96
N LEU A 160 -11.02 -8.86 3.70
CA LEU A 160 -9.63 -8.71 4.14
C LEU A 160 -9.52 -8.72 5.67
N PHE A 161 -10.41 -7.99 6.35
CA PHE A 161 -10.38 -7.81 7.81
C PHE A 161 -11.17 -8.86 8.60
N GLN A 162 -12.14 -9.54 7.98
CA GLN A 162 -12.83 -10.68 8.60
C GLN A 162 -12.08 -12.01 8.49
N GLY A 163 -11.00 -12.06 7.72
CA GLY A 163 -10.16 -13.25 7.66
C GLY A 163 -9.48 -13.52 9.01
N GLU A 164 -9.37 -14.78 9.39
CA GLU A 164 -8.65 -15.23 10.60
C GLU A 164 -7.11 -15.10 10.49
N GLY A 165 -6.62 -14.40 9.46
CA GLY A 165 -5.21 -14.16 9.23
C GLY A 165 -4.63 -13.03 10.09
N LYS A 166 -3.37 -12.70 9.85
CA LYS A 166 -2.64 -11.75 10.70
C LYS A 166 -2.86 -10.27 10.34
N ILE A 167 -3.39 -9.98 9.15
CA ILE A 167 -3.47 -8.62 8.61
C ILE A 167 -4.29 -7.69 9.51
N GLY A 168 -5.47 -8.14 9.99
CA GLY A 168 -6.36 -7.28 10.79
C GLY A 168 -5.75 -6.81 12.13
N HIS A 169 -4.75 -7.52 12.65
CA HIS A 169 -4.16 -7.23 13.96
C HIS A 169 -2.85 -6.45 13.91
N GLY A 170 -2.22 -6.31 12.74
CA GLY A 170 -0.89 -5.71 12.62
C GLY A 170 -0.77 -4.66 11.52
N LEU A 171 -1.85 -4.36 10.79
CA LEU A 171 -1.78 -3.39 9.71
C LEU A 171 -1.62 -1.97 10.25
N VAL A 172 -0.52 -1.33 9.87
CA VAL A 172 -0.09 0.03 10.27
C VAL A 172 -0.38 1.04 9.17
N PHE A 173 -0.15 0.64 7.91
CA PHE A 173 -0.39 1.46 6.72
C PHE A 173 -1.32 0.75 5.74
N LEU A 174 -2.37 1.46 5.31
CA LEU A 174 -3.29 1.01 4.27
C LEU A 174 -3.52 2.09 3.22
N ASP A 175 -3.26 1.77 1.96
CA ASP A 175 -3.60 2.64 0.83
C ASP A 175 -4.65 1.98 -0.07
N ILE A 176 -5.86 2.55 -0.08
CA ILE A 176 -7.01 2.14 -0.89
C ILE A 176 -7.42 3.25 -1.88
N SER A 177 -6.49 4.13 -2.21
CA SER A 177 -6.73 5.27 -3.11
C SER A 177 -7.10 4.80 -4.52
N TYR A 178 -7.90 5.60 -5.24
CA TYR A 178 -8.34 5.35 -6.61
C TYR A 178 -9.12 4.03 -6.79
N ILE A 179 -9.78 3.55 -5.74
CA ILE A 179 -10.68 2.40 -5.80
C ILE A 179 -12.12 2.92 -5.80
N PRO A 180 -12.86 2.81 -6.93
CA PRO A 180 -14.19 3.41 -7.07
C PRO A 180 -15.27 2.75 -6.20
N GLY A 181 -15.06 1.50 -5.79
CA GLY A 181 -16.00 0.74 -4.94
C GLY A 181 -15.82 0.96 -3.44
N ILE A 182 -15.07 1.97 -3.01
CA ILE A 182 -14.87 2.31 -1.59
C ILE A 182 -15.89 3.37 -1.16
N SER A 183 -16.61 3.07 -0.09
CA SER A 183 -17.59 3.94 0.56
C SER A 183 -17.36 4.02 2.07
N ASP A 184 -18.20 4.76 2.77
CA ASP A 184 -18.26 4.80 4.24
C ASP A 184 -18.31 3.39 4.90
N ALA A 185 -18.95 2.40 4.27
CA ALA A 185 -19.01 1.03 4.82
C ALA A 185 -17.64 0.33 4.86
N ALA A 186 -16.77 0.63 3.89
CA ALA A 186 -15.39 0.15 3.92
C ALA A 186 -14.63 0.80 5.09
N VAL A 187 -14.87 2.09 5.33
CA VAL A 187 -14.24 2.85 6.41
C VAL A 187 -14.71 2.34 7.78
N ASP A 188 -16.00 2.03 7.96
CA ASP A 188 -16.53 1.40 9.17
C ASP A 188 -15.83 0.06 9.48
N THR A 189 -15.65 -0.77 8.44
CA THR A 189 -14.90 -2.04 8.56
C THR A 189 -13.47 -1.78 9.03
N ILE A 190 -12.76 -0.83 8.41
CA ILE A 190 -11.38 -0.48 8.77
C ILE A 190 -11.32 0.04 10.21
N ALA A 191 -12.19 0.97 10.55
CA ALA A 191 -12.23 1.62 11.85
C ALA A 191 -12.49 0.60 12.99
N SER A 192 -13.38 -0.36 12.74
CA SER A 192 -13.73 -1.42 13.70
C SER A 192 -12.71 -2.56 13.80
N SER A 193 -11.92 -2.82 12.75
CA SER A 193 -11.05 -4.00 12.68
C SER A 193 -9.56 -3.69 12.78
N ALA A 194 -9.07 -2.64 12.13
CA ALA A 194 -7.64 -2.32 11.99
C ALA A 194 -7.12 -1.55 13.20
N LYS A 195 -6.79 -2.28 14.29
CA LYS A 195 -6.50 -1.67 15.59
C LYS A 195 -5.22 -0.83 15.61
N GLU A 196 -4.18 -1.31 14.93
CA GLU A 196 -2.83 -0.73 14.87
C GLU A 196 -2.64 0.30 13.74
N LEU A 197 -3.71 0.64 13.01
CA LEU A 197 -3.61 1.50 11.83
C LEU A 197 -3.24 2.93 12.23
N THR A 198 -2.10 3.41 11.73
CA THR A 198 -1.61 4.79 11.90
C THR A 198 -1.80 5.61 10.64
N ASP A 199 -1.83 4.98 9.47
CA ASP A 199 -1.75 5.64 8.18
C ASP A 199 -2.80 5.08 7.22
N LEU A 200 -3.69 5.95 6.75
CA LEU A 200 -4.77 5.58 5.84
C LEU A 200 -4.83 6.54 4.65
N CYS A 201 -4.68 5.99 3.44
CA CYS A 201 -4.87 6.73 2.20
C CYS A 201 -6.15 6.27 1.50
N MET A 202 -7.06 7.21 1.22
CA MET A 202 -8.34 6.97 0.53
C MET A 202 -8.58 8.02 -0.56
N ARG A 203 -7.50 8.48 -1.20
CA ARG A 203 -7.57 9.53 -2.23
C ARG A 203 -8.47 9.10 -3.38
N SER A 204 -9.27 10.05 -3.88
CA SER A 204 -10.22 9.82 -4.98
C SER A 204 -11.22 8.69 -4.73
N CYS A 205 -11.59 8.44 -3.45
CA CYS A 205 -12.71 7.56 -3.10
C CYS A 205 -14.00 8.40 -2.99
N TYR A 206 -14.77 8.43 -4.08
CA TYR A 206 -15.89 9.38 -4.26
C TYR A 206 -17.07 9.18 -3.30
N PHE A 207 -17.25 7.99 -2.74
CA PHE A 207 -18.34 7.66 -1.81
C PHE A 207 -17.92 7.74 -0.33
N VAL A 208 -16.75 8.31 -0.04
CA VAL A 208 -16.31 8.62 1.32
C VAL A 208 -16.83 10.01 1.69
N THR A 209 -17.61 10.07 2.77
CA THR A 209 -18.27 11.27 3.28
C THR A 209 -17.75 11.68 4.66
N ASN A 210 -18.32 12.75 5.22
CA ASN A 210 -18.00 13.20 6.58
C ASN A 210 -18.27 12.10 7.63
N ALA A 211 -19.27 11.24 7.41
CA ALA A 211 -19.59 10.14 8.32
C ALA A 211 -18.44 9.12 8.42
N ALA A 212 -17.76 8.80 7.31
CA ALA A 212 -16.56 7.96 7.34
C ALA A 212 -15.45 8.56 8.21
N VAL A 213 -15.22 9.86 8.10
CA VAL A 213 -14.19 10.55 8.86
C VAL A 213 -14.54 10.58 10.34
N GLU A 214 -15.82 10.79 10.67
CA GLU A 214 -16.32 10.69 12.04
C GLU A 214 -16.14 9.27 12.61
N MET A 215 -16.46 8.22 11.83
CA MET A 215 -16.25 6.83 12.25
C MET A 215 -14.78 6.55 12.59
N LEU A 216 -13.83 7.05 11.79
CA LEU A 216 -12.40 6.93 12.09
C LEU A 216 -11.99 7.69 13.37
N ALA A 217 -12.63 8.83 13.62
CA ALA A 217 -12.39 9.66 14.79
C ALA A 217 -12.87 8.98 16.08
N VAL A 218 -14.06 8.35 16.01
CA VAL A 218 -14.78 7.79 17.16
C VAL A 218 -14.44 6.31 17.38
N ALA A 219 -13.90 5.57 16.41
CA ALA A 219 -13.56 4.16 16.57
C ALA A 219 -12.51 3.85 17.66
N ALA A 220 -11.96 4.87 18.32
CA ALA A 220 -11.17 4.71 19.54
C ALA A 220 -11.97 4.72 20.84
N THR A 221 -13.17 5.28 20.86
CA THR A 221 -14.00 5.38 22.06
C THR A 221 -14.85 4.14 22.30
N SER A 222 -15.12 3.34 21.25
CA SER A 222 -16.12 2.27 21.31
C SER A 222 -15.58 0.90 21.76
N LYS A 223 -14.28 0.59 21.63
CA LYS A 223 -13.69 -0.70 22.03
C LYS A 223 -12.19 -0.63 22.35
N GLY A 224 -11.83 -0.32 23.60
CA GLY A 224 -10.53 -0.66 24.19
C GLY A 224 -9.28 -0.13 23.46
N ARG A 225 -9.38 0.98 22.71
CA ARG A 225 -8.22 1.79 22.37
C ARG A 225 -7.86 2.67 23.57
N LEU A 226 -6.60 3.13 23.60
CA LEU A 226 -5.89 3.92 24.61
C LEU A 226 -6.76 4.49 25.75
N ASN A 227 -6.24 4.48 26.98
CA ASN A 227 -6.94 4.94 28.20
C ASN A 227 -7.56 6.36 28.12
N ASP A 228 -7.25 7.14 27.08
CA ASP A 228 -7.79 8.47 26.79
C ASP A 228 -8.85 8.52 25.66
N GLY A 229 -9.25 7.37 25.09
CA GLY A 229 -10.22 7.26 24.01
C GLY A 229 -9.72 7.72 22.63
N SER A 230 -8.40 7.86 22.43
CA SER A 230 -7.82 8.39 21.19
C SER A 230 -7.46 7.31 20.15
N THR A 231 -7.66 7.64 18.87
CA THR A 231 -7.28 6.78 17.74
C THR A 231 -5.77 6.81 17.51
N LEU A 232 -5.20 5.68 17.08
CA LEU A 232 -3.79 5.59 16.68
C LEU A 232 -3.53 6.26 15.33
N LEU A 233 -4.58 6.59 14.58
CA LEU A 233 -4.46 7.23 13.29
C LEU A 233 -3.70 8.57 13.40
N ARG A 234 -2.58 8.65 12.71
CA ARG A 234 -1.68 9.82 12.66
C ARG A 234 -1.78 10.54 11.33
N ARG A 235 -1.91 9.83 10.20
CA ARG A 235 -1.95 10.45 8.88
C ARG A 235 -3.14 9.93 8.07
N LEU A 236 -3.90 10.85 7.48
CA LEU A 236 -5.11 10.55 6.74
C LEU A 236 -5.14 11.31 5.41
N ASP A 237 -5.09 10.60 4.28
CA ASP A 237 -5.20 11.20 2.95
C ASP A 237 -6.62 11.03 2.39
N LEU A 238 -7.33 12.15 2.28
CA LEU A 238 -8.69 12.29 1.73
C LEU A 238 -8.72 13.17 0.49
N CYS A 239 -7.57 13.40 -0.14
CA CYS A 239 -7.51 14.26 -1.31
C CYS A 239 -8.48 13.77 -2.40
N HIS A 240 -9.20 14.70 -3.01
CA HIS A 240 -10.15 14.41 -4.10
C HIS A 240 -11.31 13.47 -3.68
N CYS A 241 -11.61 13.36 -2.39
CA CYS A 241 -12.84 12.73 -1.88
C CYS A 241 -14.02 13.70 -2.04
N MET A 242 -14.68 13.65 -3.20
CA MET A 242 -15.78 14.56 -3.55
C MET A 242 -17.05 14.37 -2.70
N GLY A 243 -17.16 13.28 -1.94
CA GLY A 243 -18.24 13.06 -0.98
C GLY A 243 -18.12 13.87 0.32
N LEU A 244 -16.97 14.52 0.55
CA LEU A 244 -16.76 15.39 1.71
C LEU A 244 -17.48 16.73 1.52
N SER A 245 -18.09 17.21 2.60
CA SER A 245 -18.82 18.49 2.64
C SER A 245 -18.24 19.41 3.71
N SER A 246 -18.24 20.72 3.47
CA SER A 246 -17.84 21.71 4.48
C SER A 246 -18.76 21.73 5.71
N ASN A 247 -20.00 21.23 5.58
CA ASN A 247 -20.99 21.23 6.65
C ASN A 247 -20.78 19.99 7.53
N GLY A 248 -20.66 20.19 8.85
CA GLY A 248 -20.45 19.12 9.82
C GLY A 248 -19.02 18.55 9.87
N PHE A 249 -18.18 18.76 8.85
CA PHE A 249 -16.78 18.29 8.89
C PHE A 249 -15.95 18.99 9.97
N THR A 250 -16.20 20.29 10.18
CA THR A 250 -15.49 21.08 11.19
C THR A 250 -15.82 20.64 12.61
N GLU A 251 -17.05 20.19 12.87
CA GLU A 251 -17.46 19.69 14.18
C GLU A 251 -16.63 18.47 14.63
N ILE A 252 -16.12 17.68 13.67
CA ILE A 252 -15.22 16.54 13.95
C ILE A 252 -13.93 17.04 14.62
N PHE A 253 -13.40 18.19 14.19
CA PHE A 253 -12.18 18.76 14.75
C PHE A 253 -12.46 19.57 16.01
N ASP A 254 -13.62 20.20 16.13
CA ASP A 254 -13.99 20.97 17.32
C ASP A 254 -14.18 20.06 18.55
N ASN A 255 -14.69 18.84 18.36
CA ASN A 255 -15.08 17.91 19.44
C ASN A 255 -13.93 17.16 20.14
N ALA A 256 -12.69 17.69 20.10
CA ALA A 256 -11.51 17.02 20.66
C ALA A 256 -11.27 15.58 20.13
N LEU A 257 -11.91 15.20 19.02
CA LEU A 257 -11.62 13.98 18.28
C LEU A 257 -10.34 14.20 17.46
N PHE A 258 -9.71 13.11 17.01
CA PHE A 258 -8.45 13.16 16.26
C PHE A 258 -7.32 13.95 16.95
N ARG A 259 -7.22 13.96 18.30
CA ARG A 259 -6.14 14.66 19.02
C ARG A 259 -4.75 14.26 18.55
N GLY A 260 -4.64 12.99 18.19
CA GLY A 260 -3.42 12.35 17.74
C GLY A 260 -3.08 12.50 16.27
N LEU A 261 -3.95 13.11 15.46
CA LEU A 261 -3.74 13.27 14.03
C LEU A 261 -2.65 14.32 13.81
N GLN A 262 -1.68 13.97 12.98
CA GLN A 262 -0.50 14.77 12.65
C GLN A 262 -0.53 15.28 11.21
N TRP A 263 -1.23 14.58 10.31
CA TRP A 263 -1.33 15.00 8.92
C TRP A 263 -2.70 14.66 8.34
N ILE A 264 -3.30 15.61 7.61
CA ILE A 264 -4.49 15.36 6.81
C ILE A 264 -4.38 16.01 5.43
N GLY A 265 -4.63 15.22 4.38
CA GLY A 265 -4.70 15.69 3.01
C GLY A 265 -6.15 15.89 2.60
N ILE A 266 -6.54 17.13 2.29
CA ILE A 266 -7.92 17.49 1.90
C ILE A 266 -7.97 18.31 0.60
N GLY A 267 -6.86 18.34 -0.14
CA GLY A 267 -6.80 18.99 -1.45
C GLY A 267 -7.84 18.46 -2.43
N PHE A 268 -8.32 19.32 -3.32
CA PHE A 268 -9.35 19.05 -4.30
C PHE A 268 -10.66 18.53 -3.69
N THR A 269 -11.05 19.03 -2.52
CA THR A 269 -12.34 18.72 -1.87
C THR A 269 -13.15 20.00 -1.61
N ALA A 270 -14.40 19.87 -1.19
CA ALA A 270 -15.22 21.03 -0.79
C ALA A 270 -14.63 21.82 0.41
N LEU A 271 -13.67 21.24 1.12
CA LEU A 271 -13.03 21.81 2.30
C LEU A 271 -11.98 22.88 1.97
N GLU A 272 -11.55 23.01 0.72
CA GLU A 272 -10.60 24.07 0.31
C GLU A 272 -11.12 25.48 0.63
N SER A 273 -12.45 25.65 0.57
CA SER A 273 -13.13 26.90 0.93
C SER A 273 -13.02 27.26 2.42
N ARG A 274 -12.56 26.34 3.27
CA ARG A 274 -12.48 26.49 4.73
C ARG A 274 -11.04 26.60 5.22
N LYS A 275 -10.11 27.08 4.39
CA LYS A 275 -8.69 27.23 4.76
C LYS A 275 -8.48 28.00 6.06
N ASP A 276 -9.13 29.16 6.22
CA ASP A 276 -9.05 29.99 7.43
C ASP A 276 -9.46 29.22 8.71
N TYR A 277 -10.42 28.30 8.61
CA TYR A 277 -10.82 27.45 9.73
C TYR A 277 -9.71 26.47 10.11
N PHE A 278 -9.10 25.82 9.11
CA PHE A 278 -8.01 24.87 9.37
C PHE A 278 -6.74 25.58 9.85
N ASP A 279 -6.48 26.81 9.42
CA ASP A 279 -5.39 27.63 9.95
C ASP A 279 -5.58 27.86 11.46
N GLY A 280 -6.80 28.21 11.90
CA GLY A 280 -7.14 28.31 13.32
C GLY A 280 -7.01 27.00 14.10
N ILE A 281 -7.36 25.86 13.49
CA ILE A 281 -7.13 24.54 14.09
C ILE A 281 -5.62 24.27 14.24
N CYS A 282 -4.81 24.57 13.23
CA CYS A 282 -3.35 24.40 13.26
C CYS A 282 -2.69 25.29 14.33
N GLU A 283 -3.19 26.50 14.58
CA GLU A 283 -2.75 27.32 15.72
C GLU A 283 -3.00 26.64 17.07
N SER A 284 -4.16 26.00 17.22
CA SER A 284 -4.52 25.24 18.43
C SER A 284 -3.83 23.87 18.53
N ARG A 285 -3.40 23.30 17.39
CA ARG A 285 -2.77 21.99 17.24
C ARG A 285 -1.51 22.12 16.38
N PRO A 286 -0.40 22.66 16.92
CA PRO A 286 0.81 22.95 16.14
C PRO A 286 1.50 21.71 15.56
N TRP A 287 1.09 20.50 15.95
CA TRP A 287 1.58 19.23 15.40
C TRP A 287 0.74 18.71 14.22
N LEU A 288 -0.38 19.35 13.89
CA LEU A 288 -1.25 18.96 12.78
C LEU A 288 -0.86 19.74 11.52
N THR A 289 -0.55 19.01 10.46
CA THR A 289 -0.37 19.55 9.11
C THR A 289 -1.63 19.29 8.27
N VAL A 290 -2.20 20.33 7.68
CA VAL A 290 -3.32 20.23 6.73
C VAL A 290 -2.79 20.54 5.32
N CYS A 291 -2.88 19.56 4.42
CA CYS A 291 -2.41 19.69 3.04
C CYS A 291 -3.58 19.93 2.08
N PHE A 292 -3.55 21.08 1.40
CA PHE A 292 -4.50 21.47 0.35
C PHE A 292 -3.96 21.26 -1.07
N ASP A 293 -2.64 21.13 -1.24
CA ASP A 293 -2.00 21.08 -2.57
C ASP A 293 -2.08 19.69 -3.24
N GLY A 294 -2.80 18.76 -2.62
CA GLY A 294 -2.95 17.39 -3.11
C GLY A 294 -1.65 16.57 -3.10
N CYS A 295 -0.68 16.90 -2.26
CA CYS A 295 0.53 16.10 -2.05
C CYS A 295 0.19 14.69 -1.56
N GLU A 296 1.05 13.70 -1.85
CA GLU A 296 0.92 12.38 -1.24
C GLU A 296 1.16 12.42 0.29
N LEU A 297 0.67 11.40 0.99
CA LEU A 297 0.69 11.28 2.46
C LEU A 297 2.07 11.59 3.06
N GLY A 298 2.11 12.60 3.95
CA GLY A 298 3.31 12.94 4.72
C GLY A 298 4.18 14.06 4.16
N CYS A 299 3.69 14.85 3.19
CA CYS A 299 4.35 16.11 2.81
C CYS A 299 4.36 17.08 4.01
N TYR A 300 5.55 17.54 4.42
CA TYR A 300 5.76 18.27 5.67
C TYR A 300 5.70 19.80 5.54
N ASP A 301 5.74 20.35 4.34
CA ASP A 301 6.04 21.79 4.16
C ASP A 301 5.56 22.39 2.84
N GLY A 302 4.81 21.67 2.01
CA GLY A 302 4.45 22.15 0.67
C GLY A 302 5.64 22.25 -0.31
N TRP A 303 6.82 21.70 0.03
CA TRP A 303 8.01 21.75 -0.81
C TRP A 303 8.70 20.40 -1.04
N GLN A 304 8.17 19.30 -0.50
CA GLN A 304 8.69 17.96 -0.79
C GLN A 304 7.89 17.28 -1.90
N PHE A 305 8.40 17.45 -3.12
CA PHE A 305 8.13 16.69 -4.35
C PHE A 305 6.66 16.52 -4.73
N HIS A 306 6.15 17.48 -5.50
CA HIS A 306 5.10 17.22 -6.48
C HIS A 306 5.73 16.41 -7.64
N VAL A 307 5.46 15.11 -7.72
CA VAL A 307 5.73 14.27 -8.91
C VAL A 307 4.42 13.71 -9.43
#